data_AF-A0A847H6F5-F1
#
_entry.id   AF-A0A847H6F5-F1
#
_cell.length_a   1.000
_cell.length_b   1.000
_cell.length_c   1.000
_cell.angle_alpha   90.00
_cell.angle_beta   90.00
_cell.angle_gamma   90.00
#
_symmetry.space_group_name_H-M   'P 1'
#
loop_
_entity.id
_entity.type
_entity.pdbx_description
1 polymer ?
#
loop_
_entity_poly.entity_id
_entity_poly.type
_entity_poly.pdbx_seq_one_letter_code
_entity_poly.pdbx_strand_id
1 'polypeptide(L)'
;MENTEKMLVATRNFLYKWFIVGFLLLLISGILYILAKDWAADIVTSWYGISPETYYDIATWFFTLAKLFLLFMVLAPALALHWLISCCRKKGECGCK
;
A
#
# COMPACT_ATOMS: atom_id res chain seq x y z
N MET A 1 4.70 -27.67 14.18
CA MET A 1 5.48 -26.68 13.42
C MET A 1 4.96 -26.43 12.01
N GLU A 2 4.27 -27.40 11.37
CA GLU A 2 3.69 -27.26 10.02
C GLU A 2 2.66 -26.12 9.86
N ASN A 3 1.83 -25.85 10.88
CA ASN A 3 0.79 -24.81 10.80
C ASN A 3 1.37 -23.38 10.76
N THR A 4 2.48 -23.12 11.46
CA THR A 4 3.09 -21.79 11.53
C THR A 4 3.70 -21.38 10.19
N GLU A 5 4.28 -22.33 9.47
CA GLU A 5 4.88 -22.09 8.15
C GLU A 5 3.82 -21.76 7.09
N LYS A 6 2.69 -22.49 7.11
CA LYS A 6 1.52 -22.20 6.25
C LYS A 6 0.95 -20.81 6.53
N MET A 7 0.84 -20.41 7.80
CA MET A 7 0.41 -19.06 8.18
C MET A 7 1.37 -17.99 7.64
N LEU A 8 2.68 -18.17 7.79
CA LEU A 8 3.70 -17.25 7.27
C LEU A 8 3.59 -17.06 5.74
N VAL A 9 3.44 -18.15 4.99
CA VAL A 9 3.27 -18.08 3.53
C VAL A 9 1.94 -17.39 3.15
N ALA A 10 0.87 -17.65 3.88
CA ALA A 10 -0.43 -17.00 3.66
C ALA A 10 -0.35 -15.50 3.94
N THR A 11 0.26 -15.07 5.06
CA THR A 11 0.45 -13.66 5.42
C THR A 11 1.28 -12.93 4.37
N ARG A 12 2.36 -13.54 3.87
CA ARG A 12 3.15 -12.96 2.77
C ARG A 12 2.30 -12.72 1.53
N ASN A 13 1.52 -13.72 1.10
CA ASN A 13 0.68 -13.60 -0.09
C ASN A 13 -0.43 -12.57 0.09
N PHE A 14 -1.00 -12.50 1.29
CA PHE A 14 -1.98 -11.48 1.65
C PHE A 14 -1.39 -10.07 1.56
N LEU A 15 -0.21 -9.83 2.15
CA LEU A 15 0.45 -8.52 2.10
C LEU A 15 0.79 -8.10 0.67
N TYR A 16 1.30 -9.00 -0.18
CA TYR A 16 1.57 -8.66 -1.58
C TYR A 16 0.28 -8.38 -2.37
N LYS A 17 -0.76 -9.18 -2.20
CA LYS A 17 -2.05 -8.93 -2.86
C LYS A 17 -2.64 -7.60 -2.40
N TRP A 18 -2.59 -7.32 -1.10
CA TRP A 18 -3.07 -6.05 -0.56
C TRP A 18 -2.26 -4.87 -1.09
N PHE A 19 -0.93 -4.98 -1.16
CA PHE A 19 -0.09 -3.97 -1.78
C PHE A 19 -0.47 -3.73 -3.25
N ILE A 20 -0.64 -4.78 -4.05
CA ILE A 20 -1.00 -4.66 -5.46
C ILE A 20 -2.37 -3.98 -5.62
N VAL A 21 -3.38 -4.43 -4.87
CA VAL A 21 -4.73 -3.84 -4.93
C VAL A 21 -4.71 -2.38 -4.48
N GLY A 22 -4.01 -2.07 -3.38
CA GLY A 22 -3.87 -0.71 -2.87
C GLY A 22 -3.12 0.20 -3.84
N PHE A 23 -2.07 -0.30 -4.47
CA PHE A 23 -1.29 0.44 -5.45
C PHE A 23 -2.08 0.70 -6.74
N LEU A 24 -2.84 -0.29 -7.23
CA LEU A 24 -3.75 -0.10 -8.37
C LEU A 24 -4.83 0.93 -8.07
N LEU A 25 -5.45 0.87 -6.89
CA LEU A 25 -6.42 1.87 -6.45
C LEU A 25 -5.80 3.26 -6.37
N LEU A 26 -4.58 3.38 -5.85
CA LEU A 26 -3.84 4.65 -5.79
C LEU A 26 -3.55 5.21 -7.20
N LEU A 27 -3.21 4.35 -8.16
CA LEU A 27 -3.00 4.75 -9.54
C LEU A 27 -4.30 5.24 -10.19
N ILE A 28 -5.38 4.48 -10.04
CA ILE A 28 -6.69 4.84 -10.60
C ILE A 28 -7.19 6.15 -9.99
N SER A 29 -7.08 6.30 -8.67
CA SER A 29 -7.48 7.55 -8.00
C SER A 29 -6.59 8.73 -8.38
N GLY A 30 -5.29 8.52 -8.62
CA GLY A 30 -4.40 9.53 -9.15
C GLY A 30 -4.79 9.99 -10.56
N ILE A 31 -5.14 9.05 -11.45
CA ILE A 31 -5.62 9.37 -12.80
C ILE A 31 -6.95 10.12 -12.73
N LEU A 32 -7.90 9.64 -11.93
CA LEU A 32 -9.18 10.31 -11.70
C LEU A 32 -8.98 11.72 -11.15
N TYR A 33 -8.05 11.90 -10.21
CA TYR A 33 -7.72 13.22 -9.69
C TYR A 33 -7.21 14.14 -10.79
N ILE A 34 -6.27 13.71 -11.63
CA ILE A 34 -5.76 14.55 -12.73
C ILE A 34 -6.89 14.96 -13.70
N LEU A 35 -7.82 14.04 -14.00
CA LEU A 35 -8.90 14.28 -14.95
C LEU A 35 -10.08 15.09 -14.37
N ALA A 36 -10.35 14.95 -13.07
CA ALA A 36 -11.56 15.45 -12.43
C ALA A 36 -11.31 16.37 -11.22
N LYS A 37 -10.06 16.81 -10.97
CA LYS A 37 -9.71 17.67 -9.83
C LYS A 37 -10.53 18.96 -9.79
N ASP A 38 -10.77 19.60 -10.94
CA ASP A 38 -11.44 20.91 -11.00
C ASP A 38 -12.93 20.74 -10.70
N TRP A 39 -13.56 19.71 -11.28
CA TRP A 39 -14.95 19.36 -10.97
C TRP A 39 -15.14 18.99 -9.49
N ALA A 40 -14.21 18.22 -8.92
CA ALA A 40 -14.24 17.87 -7.51
C ALA A 40 -14.02 19.09 -6.60
N ALA A 41 -13.11 20.00 -6.98
CA ALA A 41 -12.86 21.24 -6.25
C ALA A 41 -14.11 22.13 -6.23
N ASP A 42 -14.84 22.25 -7.35
CA ASP A 42 -16.09 23.02 -7.41
C ASP A 42 -17.17 22.45 -6.50
N ILE A 43 -17.32 21.13 -6.45
CA ILE A 43 -18.26 20.47 -5.54
C ILE A 43 -17.88 20.72 -4.08
N VAL A 44 -16.61 20.52 -3.74
CA VAL A 44 -16.12 20.71 -2.36
C VAL A 44 -16.24 22.17 -1.94
N THR A 45 -15.97 23.11 -2.85
CA THR A 45 -16.17 24.55 -2.60
C THR A 45 -17.64 24.86 -2.35
N SER A 46 -18.54 24.29 -3.15
CA SER A 46 -19.99 24.50 -3.03
C SER A 46 -20.56 23.93 -1.73
N TRP A 47 -20.10 22.74 -1.31
CA TRP A 47 -20.67 22.03 -0.16
C TRP A 47 -20.02 22.39 1.17
N TYR A 48 -18.71 22.63 1.16
CA TYR A 48 -17.92 22.82 2.38
C TYR A 48 -17.29 24.21 2.48
N GLY A 49 -17.43 25.07 1.46
CA GLY A 49 -16.86 26.42 1.46
C GLY A 49 -15.33 26.46 1.48
N ILE A 50 -14.68 25.34 1.17
CA ILE A 50 -13.22 25.21 1.15
C ILE A 50 -12.69 25.77 -0.18
N SER A 51 -11.59 26.50 -0.17
CA SER A 51 -10.98 26.99 -1.40
C SER A 51 -10.40 25.84 -2.24
N PRO A 52 -10.41 25.96 -3.58
CA PRO A 52 -9.81 24.95 -4.47
C PRO A 52 -8.34 24.66 -4.14
N GLU A 53 -7.58 25.69 -3.79
CA GLU A 53 -6.17 25.62 -3.36
C GLU A 53 -5.99 24.63 -2.20
N THR A 54 -6.82 24.78 -1.14
CA THR A 54 -6.76 23.90 0.03
C THR A 54 -7.18 22.47 -0.31
N TYR A 55 -8.15 22.29 -1.20
CA TYR A 55 -8.52 20.95 -1.67
C TYR A 55 -7.35 20.26 -2.39
N TYR A 56 -6.63 20.97 -3.27
CA TYR A 56 -5.49 20.41 -3.98
C TYR A 56 -4.33 20.03 -3.06
N ASP A 57 -4.03 20.87 -2.08
CA ASP A 57 -3.02 20.57 -1.06
C ASP A 57 -3.39 19.31 -0.25
N ILE A 58 -4.63 19.23 0.24
CA ILE A 58 -5.11 18.07 1.00
C ILE A 58 -5.03 16.80 0.16
N ALA A 59 -5.49 16.84 -1.09
CA ALA A 59 -5.43 15.70 -1.98
C ALA A 59 -3.98 15.24 -2.22
N THR A 60 -3.06 16.18 -2.43
CA THR A 60 -1.63 15.89 -2.65
C THR A 60 -0.98 15.27 -1.42
N TRP A 61 -1.28 15.80 -0.22
CA TRP A 61 -0.86 15.22 1.05
C TRP A 61 -1.40 13.81 1.24
N PHE A 62 -2.68 13.59 0.94
CA PHE A 62 -3.31 12.28 1.00
C PHE A 62 -2.61 11.26 0.09
N PHE A 63 -2.35 11.60 -1.17
CA PHE A 63 -1.62 10.71 -2.08
C PHE A 63 -0.21 10.38 -1.59
N THR A 64 0.48 11.38 -1.06
CA THR A 64 1.83 11.22 -0.49
C THR A 64 1.81 10.27 0.71
N LEU A 65 0.90 10.48 1.66
CA LEU A 65 0.75 9.62 2.83
C LEU A 65 0.32 8.21 2.45
N ALA A 66 -0.63 8.05 1.53
CA ALA A 66 -1.07 6.76 1.06
C ALA A 66 0.06 5.97 0.36
N LYS A 67 0.89 6.64 -0.43
CA LYS A 67 2.09 6.04 -1.05
C LYS A 67 3.09 5.59 0.00
N LEU A 68 3.39 6.44 0.99
CA LEU A 68 4.29 6.08 2.09
C LEU A 68 3.75 4.91 2.91
N PHE A 69 2.46 4.90 3.21
CA PHE A 69 1.81 3.82 3.93
C PHE A 69 1.92 2.49 3.16
N LEU A 70 1.60 2.47 1.87
CA LEU A 70 1.70 1.24 1.06
C LEU A 70 3.14 0.71 1.00
N LEU A 71 4.13 1.59 0.86
CA LEU A 71 5.53 1.19 0.79
C LEU A 71 6.09 0.71 2.14
N PHE A 72 5.90 1.49 3.20
CA PHE A 72 6.53 1.19 4.48
C PHE A 72 5.72 0.23 5.35
N MET A 73 4.38 0.34 5.37
CA MET A 73 3.54 -0.50 6.23
C MET A 73 3.12 -1.80 5.57
N VAL A 74 3.16 -1.91 4.23
CA VAL A 74 2.71 -3.13 3.53
C VAL A 74 3.87 -3.82 2.81
N LEU A 75 4.59 -3.09 1.95
CA LEU A 75 5.66 -3.70 1.14
C LEU A 75 6.88 -4.10 1.99
N ALA A 76 7.30 -3.25 2.93
CA ALA A 76 8.43 -3.57 3.80
C ALA A 76 8.22 -4.85 4.65
N PRO A 77 7.08 -5.05 5.36
CA PRO A 77 6.84 -6.31 6.06
C PRO A 77 6.65 -7.48 5.11
N ALA A 78 6.09 -7.29 3.91
CA ALA A 78 5.98 -8.36 2.91
C ALA A 78 7.37 -8.87 2.48
N LEU A 79 8.30 -7.94 2.22
CA LEU A 79 9.70 -8.23 1.92
C LEU A 79 10.38 -8.89 3.11
N ALA A 80 10.26 -8.32 4.32
CA ALA A 80 10.85 -8.91 5.52
C ALA A 80 10.41 -10.37 5.72
N LEU A 81 9.12 -10.66 5.52
CA LEU A 81 8.59 -12.03 5.57
C LEU A 81 9.18 -12.92 4.48
N HIS A 82 9.31 -12.41 3.26
CA HIS A 82 9.88 -13.15 2.13
C HIS A 82 11.33 -13.57 2.41
N TRP A 83 12.14 -12.65 2.93
CA TRP A 83 13.52 -12.92 3.32
C TRP A 83 13.59 -13.90 4.49
N LEU A 84 12.75 -13.73 5.51
CA LEU A 84 12.70 -14.62 6.68
C LEU A 84 12.39 -16.08 6.27
N ILE A 85 11.36 -16.29 5.45
CA ILE A 85 11.00 -17.62 4.92
C ILE A 85 12.15 -18.20 4.09
N SER A 86 12.78 -17.38 3.25
CA SER A 86 13.91 -17.83 2.40
C SER A 86 15.13 -18.25 3.22
N CYS A 87 15.43 -17.53 4.31
CA CYS A 87 16.48 -17.90 5.26
C CYS A 87 16.14 -19.19 6.02
N CYS A 88 14.90 -19.35 6.49
CA CYS A 88 14.47 -20.59 7.17
C CYS A 88 14.56 -21.81 6.24
N ARG A 89 14.16 -21.67 4.97
CA ARG A 89 14.26 -22.75 3.98
C ARG A 89 15.70 -23.15 3.69
N LYS A 90 16.62 -22.19 3.55
CA LYS A 90 18.07 -22.45 3.39
C LYS A 90 18.69 -23.16 4.59
N LYS A 91 18.26 -22.87 5.83
CA LYS A 91 18.72 -23.57 7.04
C LYS A 91 18.19 -25.00 7.16
N GLY A 92 17.08 -25.33 6.49
CA GLY A 92 16.57 -26.71 6.41
C GLY A 92 17.34 -27.57 5.39
N GLU A 93 17.86 -26.96 4.32
CA GLU A 93 18.67 -27.64 3.29
C GLU A 93 20.16 -27.71 3.65
N CYS A 94 20.69 -26.71 4.35
CA CYS A 94 22.01 -26.77 4.99
C CYS A 94 21.81 -27.04 6.47
N GLY A 95 21.79 -28.32 6.86
CA GLY A 95 21.83 -28.74 8.25
C GLY A 95 22.86 -27.94 9.03
N CYS A 96 22.37 -27.11 9.95
CA CYS A 96 23.22 -26.41 10.89
C CYS A 96 23.71 -27.46 11.90
N LYS A 97 24.93 -27.94 11.68
CA LYS A 97 25.84 -28.23 12.80
C LYS A 97 26.13 -26.93 13.55
#